data_AF-A0A1F6URF4-F1
#
_entry.id   AF-A0A1F6URF4-F1
#
_cell.length_a   1.000
_cell.length_b   1.000
_cell.length_c   1.000
_cell.angle_alpha   90.00
_cell.angle_beta   90.00
_cell.angle_gamma   90.00
#
_symmetry.space_group_name_H-M   'P 1'
#
loop_
_entity.id
_entity.type
_entity.pdbx_description
1 polymer ?
#
loop_
_entity_poly.entity_id
_entity_poly.type
_entity_poly.pdbx_seq_one_letter_code
_entity_poly.pdbx_strand_id
1 'polypeptide(L)' 'MQKVDFNDVMVAINRGNILDIVHHPQRKKYPNQRIFIIQINQYAYLVPFIEDEEKIFLKTIYPSRKATKDYIINK' A
#
# COMPACT_ATOMS: atom_id res chain seq x y z
N MET A 1 5.74 -2.62 -18.83
CA MET A 1 5.64 -2.53 -17.36
C MET A 1 4.81 -3.72 -16.91
N GLN A 2 5.40 -4.68 -16.20
CA GLN A 2 4.65 -5.81 -15.67
C GLN A 2 3.51 -5.28 -14.78
N LYS A 3 2.31 -5.85 -14.94
CA LYS A 3 1.15 -5.47 -14.16
C LYS A 3 1.33 -6.07 -12.76
N VAL A 4 1.45 -5.22 -11.75
CA VAL A 4 1.49 -5.65 -10.35
C VAL A 4 0.11 -6.14 -9.94
N ASP A 5 0.06 -7.29 -9.28
CA ASP A 5 -1.17 -7.90 -8.75
C ASP A 5 -1.12 -8.11 -7.23
N PHE A 6 -2.15 -8.76 -6.68
CA PHE A 6 -2.23 -9.00 -5.24
C PHE A 6 -1.20 -10.02 -4.73
N ASN A 7 -0.72 -10.95 -5.54
CA ASN A 7 0.33 -11.88 -5.13
C ASN A 7 1.64 -11.13 -4.93
N ASP A 8 1.98 -10.20 -5.82
CA ASP A 8 3.16 -9.34 -5.65
C ASP A 8 3.09 -8.55 -4.33
N VAL A 9 1.91 -8.01 -4.03
CA VAL A 9 1.66 -7.29 -2.76
C VAL A 9 1.85 -8.22 -1.55
N MET A 10 1.28 -9.42 -1.58
CA MET A 10 1.42 -10.38 -0.47
C MET A 10 2.87 -10.81 -0.26
N VAL A 11 3.61 -11.07 -1.35
CA VAL A 11 5.04 -11.40 -1.30
C VAL A 11 5.83 -10.23 -0.71
N ALA A 12 5.53 -9.00 -1.11
CA ALA A 12 6.19 -7.81 -0.58
C ALA A 12 5.90 -7.61 0.92
N ILE A 13 4.65 -7.83 1.36
CA ILE A 13 4.26 -7.79 2.78
C ILE A 13 5.04 -8.84 3.58
N ASN A 14 5.07 -10.09 3.12
CA ASN A 14 5.79 -11.18 3.80
C ASN A 14 7.30 -10.95 3.86
N ARG A 15 7.86 -10.19 2.92
CA ARG A 15 9.28 -9.78 2.90
C ARG A 15 9.56 -8.54 3.78
N GLY A 16 8.55 -7.95 4.40
CA GLY A 16 8.69 -6.75 5.21
C GLY A 16 8.82 -5.45 4.41
N ASN A 17 8.44 -5.44 3.13
CA ASN A 17 8.57 -4.27 2.24
C ASN A 17 7.43 -3.24 2.39
N ILE A 18 6.77 -3.21 3.55
CA ILE A 18 5.82 -2.13 3.88
C ILE A 18 6.65 -0.92 4.32
N LEU A 19 6.58 0.15 3.53
CA LEU A 19 7.29 1.40 3.80
C LEU A 19 6.58 2.25 4.85
N ASP A 20 5.24 2.22 4.85
CA ASP A 20 4.38 2.98 5.77
C ASP A 20 2.91 2.49 5.72
N ILE A 21 2.14 2.87 6.74
CA ILE A 21 0.69 2.67 6.82
C ILE A 21 0.04 4.02 7.12
N VAL A 22 -0.67 4.58 6.14
CA VAL A 22 -1.31 5.90 6.28
C VAL A 22 -2.83 5.79 6.35
N HIS A 23 -3.45 6.70 7.09
CA HIS A 23 -4.91 6.81 7.10
C HIS A 23 -5.42 7.47 5.82
N HIS A 24 -6.61 7.06 5.37
CA HIS A 24 -7.26 7.75 4.26
C HIS A 24 -7.56 9.22 4.65
N PRO A 25 -7.21 10.24 3.84
CA PRO A 25 -7.33 11.65 4.20
C PRO A 25 -8.79 12.06 4.52
N GLN A 26 -9.77 11.44 3.86
CA GLN A 26 -11.20 11.62 4.15
C GLN A 26 -11.70 10.66 5.25
N ARG A 27 -11.12 10.73 6.46
CA ARG A 27 -11.48 9.83 7.59
C ARG A 27 -12.97 9.87 7.95
N LYS A 28 -13.66 11.01 7.76
CA LYS A 28 -15.11 11.12 7.99
C LYS A 28 -15.94 10.24 7.04
N LYS A 29 -15.47 10.00 5.82
CA LYS A 29 -16.16 9.19 4.82
C LYS A 29 -15.69 7.73 4.81
N TYR A 30 -14.45 7.49 5.23
CA TYR A 30 -13.84 6.15 5.28
C TYR A 30 -13.08 5.95 6.61
N PRO A 31 -13.79 5.81 7.74
CA PRO A 31 -13.17 5.80 9.07
C PRO A 31 -12.22 4.61 9.29
N ASN A 32 -12.53 3.46 8.68
CA ASN A 32 -11.80 2.21 8.90
C ASN A 32 -10.85 1.87 7.73
N GLN A 33 -10.65 2.79 6.79
CA GLN A 33 -9.80 2.54 5.63
C GLN A 33 -8.39 3.11 5.85
N ARG A 34 -7.41 2.24 5.67
CA ARG A 34 -5.98 2.57 5.69
C ARG A 34 -5.37 2.26 4.32
N ILE A 35 -4.14 2.71 4.12
CA ILE A 35 -3.40 2.52 2.88
C ILE A 35 -2.01 2.01 3.25
N PHE A 36 -1.66 0.83 2.75
CA PHE A 36 -0.28 0.38 2.76
C PHE A 36 0.49 1.11 1.66
N ILE A 37 1.68 1.59 2.00
CA ILE A 37 2.68 2.03 1.03
C ILE A 37 3.71 0.92 0.94
N ILE A 38 3.78 0.25 -0.20
CA ILE A 38 4.56 -0.98 -0.37
C ILE A 38 5.59 -0.79 -1.47
N GLN A 39 6.83 -1.21 -1.21
CA GLN A 39 7.89 -1.24 -2.22
C GLN A 39 7.84 -2.54 -3.03
N ILE A 40 7.66 -2.41 -4.35
CA ILE A 40 7.74 -3.51 -5.31
C ILE A 40 8.64 -3.04 -6.46
N ASN A 41 9.73 -3.76 -6.73
CA ASN A 41 10.68 -3.45 -7.80
C ASN A 41 11.14 -1.98 -7.82
N GLN A 42 11.54 -1.45 -6.65
CA GLN A 42 11.99 -0.06 -6.44
C GLN A 42 10.93 1.02 -6.73
N TYR A 43 9.66 0.63 -6.79
CA TYR A 43 8.55 1.54 -6.97
C TYR A 43 7.55 1.40 -5.83
N ALA A 44 6.98 2.51 -5.38
CA ALA A 44 5.99 2.52 -4.32
C ALA A 44 4.58 2.34 -4.89
N TYR A 45 3.84 1.41 -4.31
CA TYR A 45 2.45 1.13 -4.60
C TYR A 45 1.60 1.47 -3.38
N LEU A 46 0.46 2.09 -3.65
CA LEU A 46 -0.54 2.39 -2.64
C LEU A 46 -1.62 1.30 -2.72
N VAL A 47 -1.84 0.63 -1.60
CA VAL A 47 -2.79 -0.47 -1.49
C VAL A 47 -3.78 -0.16 -0.37
N PRO A 48 -4.95 0.41 -0.69
CA PRO A 48 -5.96 0.67 0.31
C PRO A 48 -6.55 -0.64 0.84
N PHE A 49 -6.74 -0.70 2.13
CA PHE A 49 -7.28 -1.85 2.82
C PHE A 49 -8.22 -1.44 3.95
N ILE A 50 -9.09 -2.37 4.30
CA ILE A 50 -9.87 -2.35 5.54
C ILE A 50 -9.48 -3.58 6.34
N GLU A 51 -9.47 -3.44 7.65
CA GLU A 51 -9.16 -4.51 8.59
C GLU A 51 -10.35 -4.68 9.52
N ASP A 52 -10.78 -5.92 9.69
CA ASP A 52 -11.73 -6.34 10.70
C ASP A 52 -11.01 -7.24 11.74
N GLU A 53 -11.74 -7.85 12.67
CA GLU A 53 -11.16 -8.63 13.76
C GLU A 53 -10.43 -9.91 13.29
N GLU A 54 -10.69 -10.38 12.07
CA GLU A 54 -10.18 -11.66 11.58
C GLU A 54 -9.31 -11.54 10.32
N LYS A 55 -9.49 -10.49 9.52
CA LYS A 55 -8.86 -10.38 8.20
C LYS A 55 -8.61 -8.94 7.73
N ILE A 56 -7.69 -8.86 6.78
CA ILE A 56 -7.41 -7.66 6.00
C ILE A 56 -7.96 -7.85 4.59
N PHE A 57 -8.78 -6.90 4.13
CA PHE A 57 -9.31 -6.87 2.77
C PHE A 57 -8.63 -5.76 1.95
N LEU A 58 -7.83 -6.17 0.96
CA LEU A 58 -7.18 -5.26 0.00
C LEU A 58 -8.17 -4.87 -1.10
N LYS A 59 -8.31 -3.58 -1.38
CA LYS A 59 -9.26 -3.08 -2.38
C LYS A 59 -8.64 -2.96 -3.76
N THR A 60 -7.59 -2.16 -3.88
CA THR A 60 -6.98 -1.79 -5.16
C THR A 60 -5.48 -1.61 -5.01
N ILE A 61 -4.76 -1.67 -6.13
CA ILE A 61 -3.31 -1.44 -6.18
C ILE A 61 -3.09 -0.35 -7.21
N TYR A 62 -2.44 0.75 -6.83
CA TYR A 62 -2.04 1.77 -7.79
C TYR A 62 -0.62 2.26 -7.55
N PRO A 63 0.18 2.40 -8.62
CA PRO A 63 1.53 2.97 -8.54
C PRO A 63 1.45 4.43 -8.12
N SER A 64 2.36 4.87 -7.25
CA SER A 64 2.43 6.27 -6.82
C SER A 64 3.84 6.85 -7.00
N ARG A 65 4.00 7.71 -8.03
CA ARG A 65 5.23 8.49 -8.25
C ARG A 65 5.62 9.30 -7.03
N LYS A 66 4.63 9.92 -6.38
CA LYS A 66 4.83 10.72 -5.18
C LYS A 66 5.38 9.85 -4.04
N ALA A 67 4.75 8.71 -3.77
CA ALA A 67 5.24 7.82 -2.71
C ALA A 67 6.62 7.23 -3.05
N THR A 68 6.91 6.94 -4.31
CA THR A 68 8.25 6.49 -4.71
C THR A 68 9.30 7.55 -4.38
N LYS A 69 9.02 8.82 -4.71
CA LYS A 69 9.91 9.92 -4.37
C LYS A 69 10.08 10.04 -2.86
N ASP A 70 8.97 10.08 -2.12
CA ASP A 70 8.96 10.38 -0.69
C ASP A 70 9.54 9.23 0.17
N TYR A 71 9.37 7.97 -0.24
CA TYR A 71 9.73 6.81 0.58
C TYR A 71 10.89 5.95 0.06
N ILE A 72 11.27 6.06 -1.22
CA ILE A 72 12.35 5.25 -1.82
C ILE A 72 13.53 6.12 -2.25
N ILE A 73 13.28 7.32 -2.80
CA ILE A 73 14.35 8.19 -3.34
C ILE A 73 14.87 9.16 -2.28
N ASN A 74 13.97 9.80 -1.54
CA ASN A 74 14.31 10.89 -0.61
C ASN A 74 14.45 10.44 0.85
N LYS A 75 14.29 9.15 1.13
CA LYS A 75 14.34 8.57 2.48
C LYS A 75 15.70 7.94 2.70
#